data_AF-A0AA37XIW9-F1
#
_entry.id   AF-A0AA37XIW9-F1
#
_cell.length_a   1.000
_cell.length_b   1.000
_cell.length_c   1.000
_cell.angle_alpha   90.00
_cell.angle_beta   90.00
_cell.angle_gamma   90.00
#
_symmetry.space_group_name_H-M   'P 1'
#
loop_
_entity.id
_entity.type
_entity.pdbx_description
1 polymer ?
#
loop_
_entity_poly.entity_id
_entity_poly.type
_entity_poly.pdbx_seq_one_letter_code
_entity_poly.pdbx_strand_id
1 'polypeptide(L)'
;MFALTSEKRGGPIVNINPYLWAKKTEKNGLFLWLPLSQHLEDTHRVSERLWELWLNNGQRKLIIDSLSYPTEEKAKQLVRFLGAIHDIAKATPAFQIKKGFANSDDLDIQLLERLERNGFNGITKLKLPSPNKSHHALAGETLLSWYGVSEDIHSIISGHHGKPADRKKEYEQQSSYLENYFQEESSNSFIYQKWEEVQYEIFQWALQSSGFVHINDLPEITQSGQVILSGLLIMSDWIASNEEFFPLLPIDELETEDQEARFANGWKKWFKSLPWEEKLYSEPEELYTKRFGFSAPGMYRKN
;
A
#
# COMPACT_ATOMS: atom_id res chain seq x y z
N MET A 1 -23.47 -25.90 12.66
CA MET A 1 -22.65 -26.38 13.79
C MET A 1 -21.20 -26.18 13.38
N PHE A 2 -20.53 -25.27 14.08
CA PHE A 2 -19.20 -24.74 13.79
C PHE A 2 -18.12 -25.82 13.89
N ALA A 3 -17.14 -25.77 12.98
CA ALA A 3 -15.77 -26.16 13.27
C ALA A 3 -14.84 -25.36 12.34
N LEU A 4 -14.54 -24.13 12.75
CA LEU A 4 -13.40 -23.36 12.27
C LEU A 4 -12.15 -23.96 12.93
N THR A 5 -11.31 -24.64 12.16
CA THR A 5 -9.96 -24.99 12.61
C THR A 5 -9.03 -23.85 12.26
N SER A 6 -8.69 -23.05 13.27
CA SER A 6 -7.62 -22.07 13.24
C SER A 6 -6.27 -22.80 13.25
N GLU A 7 -5.68 -23.02 12.09
CA GLU A 7 -4.26 -23.32 12.01
C GLU A 7 -3.49 -22.00 12.04
N LYS A 8 -2.91 -21.71 13.22
CA LYS A 8 -1.87 -20.70 13.42
C LYS A 8 -0.68 -21.03 12.51
N ARG A 9 -0.61 -20.42 11.33
CA ARG A 9 0.62 -20.32 10.54
C ARG A 9 1.52 -19.27 11.16
N GLY A 10 2.26 -19.66 12.19
CA GLY A 10 3.33 -18.86 12.79
C GLY A 10 4.64 -19.08 12.04
N GLY A 11 4.86 -18.33 10.96
CA GLY A 11 6.23 -17.94 10.59
C GLY A 11 6.77 -16.94 11.62
N PRO A 12 8.09 -16.65 11.66
CA PRO A 12 8.58 -15.55 12.48
C PRO A 12 7.82 -14.29 12.09
N ILE A 13 7.16 -13.65 13.07
CA ILE A 13 6.54 -12.35 12.85
C ILE A 13 7.70 -11.42 12.53
N VAL A 14 7.88 -11.08 11.25
CA VAL A 14 8.76 -9.99 10.85
C VAL A 14 8.14 -8.73 11.40
N ASN A 15 8.60 -8.30 12.57
CA ASN A 15 8.07 -7.13 13.23
C ASN A 15 8.73 -5.91 12.59
N ILE A 16 8.01 -5.24 11.70
CA ILE A 16 8.49 -4.05 11.01
C ILE A 16 8.84 -2.99 12.05
N ASN A 17 9.93 -2.25 11.81
CA ASN A 17 10.32 -1.11 12.63
C ASN A 17 9.12 -0.18 12.96
N PRO A 18 8.75 -0.02 14.24
CA PRO A 18 7.55 0.72 14.62
C PRO A 18 7.79 2.22 14.74
N TYR A 19 9.01 2.72 14.49
CA TYR A 19 9.38 4.12 14.77
C TYR A 19 9.29 5.04 13.56
N LEU A 20 9.22 4.48 12.35
CA LEU A 20 9.06 5.25 11.12
C LEU A 20 7.64 5.77 11.00
N TRP A 21 7.46 7.03 10.61
CA TRP A 21 6.13 7.62 10.43
C TRP A 21 5.66 7.49 8.98
N ALA A 22 4.38 7.17 8.78
CA ALA A 22 3.68 7.32 7.50
C ALA A 22 2.86 8.61 7.42
N LYS A 23 2.28 9.02 8.56
CA LYS A 23 1.51 10.26 8.72
C LYS A 23 1.81 10.93 10.05
N LYS A 24 1.66 12.25 10.11
CA LYS A 24 1.80 13.05 11.32
C LYS A 24 0.99 14.33 11.21
N THR A 25 0.36 14.73 12.31
CA THR A 25 -0.39 15.98 12.41
C THR A 25 -0.49 16.43 13.86
N GLU A 26 -0.60 17.73 14.06
CA GLU A 26 -0.98 18.30 15.35
C GLU A 26 -2.42 18.82 15.24
N LYS A 27 -3.29 18.38 16.14
CA LYS A 27 -4.70 18.80 16.16
C LYS A 27 -5.15 19.08 17.58
N ASN A 28 -5.64 20.30 17.81
CA ASN A 28 -6.13 20.74 19.13
C ASN A 28 -5.10 20.55 20.27
N GLY A 29 -3.82 20.79 19.99
CA GLY A 29 -2.74 20.61 20.96
C GLY A 29 -2.36 19.15 21.24
N LEU A 30 -2.91 18.19 20.48
CA LEU A 30 -2.52 16.79 20.53
C LEU A 30 -1.62 16.46 19.34
N PHE A 31 -0.49 15.82 19.64
CA PHE A 31 0.40 15.24 18.65
C PHE A 31 -0.10 13.86 18.25
N LEU A 32 -0.43 13.72 16.97
CA LEU A 32 -0.94 12.50 16.38
C LEU A 32 -0.04 12.04 15.25
N TRP A 33 0.11 10.73 15.11
CA TRP A 33 0.92 10.14 14.07
C TRP A 33 0.39 8.76 13.67
N LEU A 34 0.93 8.22 12.59
CA LEU A 34 0.68 6.84 12.21
C LEU A 34 2.04 6.20 11.89
N PRO A 35 2.43 5.14 12.61
CA PRO A 35 3.57 4.32 12.24
C PRO A 35 3.41 3.82 10.80
N LEU A 36 4.53 3.75 10.06
CA LEU A 36 4.55 3.22 8.71
C LEU A 36 4.08 1.76 8.68
N SER A 37 4.54 0.94 9.63
CA SER A 37 4.09 -0.44 9.80
C SER A 37 2.57 -0.56 9.89
N GLN A 38 1.93 0.29 10.70
CA GLN A 38 0.48 0.30 10.85
C GLN A 38 -0.24 0.70 9.55
N HIS A 39 0.26 1.70 8.84
CA HIS A 39 -0.33 2.12 7.58
C HIS A 39 -0.24 1.04 6.50
N LEU A 40 0.90 0.36 6.41
CA LEU A 40 1.09 -0.75 5.47
C LEU A 40 0.17 -1.94 5.81
N GLU A 41 0.00 -2.28 7.10
CA GLU A 41 -0.94 -3.31 7.56
C GLU A 41 -2.40 -2.93 7.24
N ASP A 42 -2.80 -1.68 7.51
CA ASP A 42 -4.14 -1.18 7.18
C ASP A 42 -4.40 -1.30 5.67
N THR A 43 -3.48 -0.83 4.82
CA THR A 43 -3.61 -0.90 3.36
C THR A 43 -3.56 -2.33 2.82
N HIS A 44 -2.72 -3.21 3.39
CA HIS A 44 -2.67 -4.64 3.06
C HIS A 44 -4.04 -5.31 3.25
N ARG A 45 -4.65 -5.13 4.43
CA ARG A 45 -5.94 -5.73 4.77
C ARG A 45 -7.09 -5.12 3.96
N VAL A 46 -7.06 -3.81 3.71
CA VAL A 46 -8.04 -3.15 2.85
C VAL A 46 -7.95 -3.68 1.42
N SER A 47 -6.75 -3.82 0.86
CA SER A 47 -6.54 -4.40 -0.47
C SER A 47 -7.12 -5.81 -0.58
N GLU A 48 -6.87 -6.67 0.42
CA GLU A 48 -7.47 -8.00 0.47
C GLU A 48 -9.00 -7.93 0.46
N ARG A 49 -9.57 -7.05 1.28
CA ARG A 49 -11.02 -6.99 1.45
C ARG A 49 -11.73 -6.37 0.26
N LEU A 50 -11.10 -5.43 -0.45
CA LEU A 50 -11.61 -4.92 -1.72
C LEU A 50 -11.62 -6.02 -2.79
N TRP A 51 -10.59 -6.87 -2.85
CA TRP A 51 -10.59 -8.03 -3.74
C TRP A 51 -11.77 -8.97 -3.48
N GLU A 52 -11.99 -9.32 -2.22
CA GLU A 52 -13.02 -10.27 -1.80
C GLU A 52 -14.44 -9.74 -1.96
N LEU A 53 -14.67 -8.49 -1.54
CA LEU A 53 -16.03 -7.97 -1.31
C LEU A 53 -16.40 -6.78 -2.18
N TRP A 54 -15.48 -6.15 -2.90
CA TRP A 54 -15.77 -4.95 -3.69
C TRP A 54 -15.56 -5.10 -5.19
N LEU A 55 -14.60 -5.92 -5.62
CA LEU A 55 -14.49 -6.27 -7.03
C LEU A 55 -15.62 -7.24 -7.42
N ASN A 56 -16.16 -7.06 -8.63
CA ASN A 56 -17.04 -8.05 -9.22
C ASN A 56 -16.24 -9.17 -9.93
N ASN A 57 -16.92 -10.26 -10.29
CA ASN A 57 -16.30 -11.42 -10.95
C ASN A 57 -15.59 -11.06 -12.27
N GLY A 58 -16.15 -10.12 -13.05
CA GLY A 58 -15.54 -9.66 -14.30
C GLY A 58 -14.22 -8.92 -14.06
N GLN A 59 -14.17 -8.01 -13.09
CA GLN A 59 -12.96 -7.29 -12.71
C GLN A 59 -11.89 -8.24 -12.15
N ARG A 60 -12.26 -9.17 -11.26
CA ARG A 60 -11.34 -10.21 -10.78
C ARG A 60 -10.78 -11.04 -11.93
N LYS A 61 -11.65 -11.45 -12.87
CA LYS A 61 -11.22 -12.20 -14.06
C LYS A 61 -10.24 -11.43 -14.93
N LEU A 62 -10.47 -10.13 -15.17
CA LEU A 62 -9.54 -9.28 -15.91
C LEU A 62 -8.16 -9.24 -15.26
N ILE A 63 -8.10 -9.15 -13.92
CA ILE A 63 -6.83 -9.17 -13.19
C ILE A 63 -6.19 -10.56 -13.28
N ILE A 64 -6.93 -11.64 -13.04
CA ILE A 64 -6.41 -13.02 -13.10
C ILE A 64 -5.83 -13.33 -14.47
N ASP A 65 -6.57 -13.04 -15.54
CA ASP A 65 -6.17 -13.31 -16.93
C ASP A 65 -4.98 -12.42 -17.36
N SER A 66 -4.65 -11.38 -16.60
CA SER A 66 -3.52 -10.47 -16.88
C SER A 66 -2.17 -10.97 -16.36
N LEU A 67 -2.15 -12.05 -15.57
CA LEU A 67 -0.96 -12.58 -14.90
C LEU A 67 -0.28 -13.68 -15.72
N SER A 68 1.04 -13.83 -15.57
CA SER A 68 1.79 -14.98 -16.13
C SER A 68 1.36 -16.33 -15.54
N TYR A 69 0.88 -16.33 -14.29
CA TYR A 69 0.34 -17.50 -13.59
C TYR A 69 -1.12 -17.24 -13.17
N PRO A 70 -2.10 -17.38 -14.09
CA PRO A 70 -3.46 -16.88 -13.92
C PRO A 70 -4.28 -17.79 -12.98
N THR A 71 -4.21 -17.49 -11.68
CA THR A 71 -5.05 -18.10 -10.64
C THR A 71 -5.62 -17.03 -9.72
N GLU A 72 -6.81 -17.28 -9.17
CA GLU A 72 -7.45 -16.37 -8.21
C GLU A 72 -6.59 -16.17 -6.96
N GLU A 73 -5.97 -17.23 -6.45
CA GLU A 73 -5.05 -17.15 -5.31
C GLU A 73 -3.85 -16.25 -5.61
N LYS A 74 -3.17 -16.45 -6.74
CA LYS A 74 -2.01 -15.63 -7.12
C LYS A 74 -2.38 -14.15 -7.32
N ALA A 75 -3.54 -13.88 -7.91
CA ALA A 75 -4.05 -12.51 -8.06
C ALA A 75 -4.35 -11.85 -6.70
N LYS A 76 -5.01 -12.58 -5.79
CA LYS A 76 -5.27 -12.11 -4.43
C LYS A 76 -3.96 -11.84 -3.67
N GLN A 77 -2.98 -12.74 -3.75
CA GLN A 77 -1.65 -12.57 -3.15
C GLN A 77 -0.94 -11.33 -3.69
N LEU A 78 -0.97 -11.11 -5.01
CA LEU A 78 -0.39 -9.92 -5.62
C LEU A 78 -1.07 -8.62 -5.13
N VAL A 79 -2.40 -8.59 -5.05
CA VAL A 79 -3.14 -7.43 -4.53
C VAL A 79 -2.76 -7.11 -3.09
N ARG A 80 -2.59 -8.15 -2.27
CA ARG A 80 -2.11 -8.03 -0.88
C ARG A 80 -0.69 -7.47 -0.82
N PHE A 81 0.19 -7.94 -1.69
CA PHE A 81 1.59 -7.51 -1.76
C PHE A 81 1.69 -6.03 -2.16
N LEU A 82 0.97 -5.63 -3.20
CA LEU A 82 0.91 -4.23 -3.63
C LEU A 82 0.45 -3.30 -2.48
N GLY A 83 -0.59 -3.68 -1.74
CA GLY A 83 -1.04 -2.93 -0.57
C GLY A 83 0.00 -2.86 0.55
N ALA A 84 0.65 -3.98 0.85
CA ALA A 84 1.67 -4.09 1.89
C ALA A 84 2.95 -3.28 1.59
N ILE A 85 3.28 -3.04 0.32
CA ILE A 85 4.58 -2.47 -0.06
C ILE A 85 4.52 -1.04 -0.60
N HIS A 86 3.33 -0.52 -0.92
CA HIS A 86 3.16 0.73 -1.68
C HIS A 86 3.93 1.93 -1.14
N ASP A 87 4.06 2.02 0.17
CA ASP A 87 4.66 3.16 0.87
C ASP A 87 6.05 2.85 1.44
N ILE A 88 6.74 1.82 0.94
CA ILE A 88 8.12 1.48 1.38
C ILE A 88 9.08 2.67 1.27
N ALA A 89 8.86 3.57 0.32
CA ALA A 89 9.62 4.81 0.16
C ALA A 89 9.61 5.72 1.40
N LYS A 90 8.59 5.58 2.26
CA LYS A 90 8.53 6.31 3.52
C LYS A 90 9.57 5.83 4.52
N ALA A 91 10.10 4.61 4.36
CA ALA A 91 11.23 4.09 5.11
C ALA A 91 12.59 4.60 4.60
N THR A 92 12.65 5.85 4.15
CA THR A 92 13.89 6.52 3.73
C THR A 92 14.14 7.76 4.59
N PRO A 93 15.39 8.13 4.87
CA PRO A 93 15.70 9.35 5.60
C PRO A 93 15.18 10.58 4.88
N ALA A 94 15.24 10.62 3.54
CA ALA A 94 14.69 11.73 2.76
C ALA A 94 13.18 11.94 2.96
N PHE A 95 12.43 10.87 3.27
CA PHE A 95 11.04 11.00 3.67
C PHE A 95 10.91 11.37 5.15
N GLN A 96 11.60 10.67 6.05
CA GLN A 96 11.42 10.80 7.49
C GLN A 96 11.78 12.22 8.02
N ILE A 97 12.70 12.93 7.36
CA ILE A 97 13.05 14.32 7.73
C ILE A 97 12.11 15.39 7.16
N LYS A 98 11.08 15.02 6.37
CA LYS A 98 10.16 16.00 5.80
C LYS A 98 9.37 16.70 6.89
N LYS A 99 9.18 18.01 6.70
CA LYS A 99 8.23 18.78 7.49
C LYS A 99 6.80 18.35 7.20
N GLY A 100 5.99 18.18 8.24
CA GLY A 100 4.56 17.88 8.07
C GLY A 100 3.79 19.06 7.45
N PHE A 101 2.63 18.80 6.84
CA PHE A 101 1.77 19.85 6.26
C PHE A 101 1.24 20.84 7.31
N ALA A 102 1.01 20.36 8.55
CA ALA A 102 0.62 21.20 9.68
C ALA A 102 1.80 22.02 10.25
N ASN A 103 3.03 21.74 9.81
CA ASN A 103 4.27 22.42 10.21
C ASN A 103 4.42 22.58 11.74
N SER A 104 4.24 21.47 12.46
CA SER A 104 4.46 21.36 13.90
C SER A 104 5.91 20.97 14.16
N ASP A 105 6.75 21.97 14.48
CA ASP A 105 8.19 21.75 14.70
C ASP A 105 8.44 20.82 15.91
N ASP A 106 7.63 20.90 16.97
CA ASP A 106 7.77 20.04 18.16
C ASP A 106 7.46 18.56 17.84
N LEU A 107 6.43 18.29 17.03
CA LEU A 107 6.11 16.95 16.56
C LEU A 107 7.24 16.39 15.67
N ASP A 108 7.78 17.22 14.78
CA ASP A 108 8.90 16.86 13.92
C ASP A 108 10.14 16.51 14.76
N ILE A 109 10.47 17.32 15.78
CA ILE A 109 11.57 17.06 16.71
C ILE A 109 11.34 15.74 17.45
N GLN A 110 10.16 15.49 18.01
CA GLN A 110 9.89 14.26 18.76
C GLN A 110 10.04 12.99 17.91
N LEU A 111 9.57 13.01 16.66
CA LEU A 111 9.72 11.87 15.75
C LEU A 111 11.18 11.66 15.33
N LEU A 112 11.94 12.73 15.08
CA LEU A 112 13.36 12.63 14.75
C LEU A 112 14.19 12.15 15.95
N GLU A 113 13.94 12.67 17.15
CA GLU A 113 14.60 12.22 18.37
C GLU A 113 14.27 10.75 18.67
N ARG A 114 13.04 10.30 18.39
CA ARG A 114 12.68 8.89 18.49
C ARG A 114 13.52 8.02 17.57
N LEU A 115 13.70 8.41 16.31
CA LEU A 115 14.54 7.68 15.37
C LEU A 115 16.01 7.68 15.84
N GLU A 116 16.54 8.83 16.25
CA GLU A 116 17.90 8.96 16.79
C GLU A 116 18.13 8.02 17.97
N ARG A 117 17.23 8.00 18.96
CA ARG A 117 17.31 7.12 20.14
C ARG A 117 17.22 5.63 19.80
N ASN A 118 16.69 5.29 18.61
CA ASN A 118 16.51 3.92 18.13
C ASN A 118 17.52 3.54 17.03
N GLY A 119 18.67 4.21 17.00
CA GLY A 119 19.84 3.79 16.21
C GLY A 119 19.99 4.49 14.86
N PHE A 120 19.07 5.37 14.47
CA PHE A 120 19.23 6.23 13.28
C PHE A 120 20.07 7.46 13.64
N ASN A 121 21.32 7.24 14.09
CA ASN A 121 22.18 8.31 14.58
C ASN A 121 22.41 9.40 13.51
N GLY A 122 22.48 10.65 13.95
CA GLY A 122 22.67 11.83 13.12
C GLY A 122 21.42 12.30 12.38
N ILE A 123 20.30 11.57 12.43
CA ILE A 123 19.08 11.93 11.68
C ILE A 123 18.51 13.28 12.12
N THR A 124 18.60 13.62 13.41
CA THR A 124 18.13 14.91 13.97
C THR A 124 18.85 16.13 13.39
N LYS A 125 20.08 15.94 12.89
CA LYS A 125 20.93 17.00 12.31
C LYS A 125 21.13 16.84 10.81
N LEU A 126 20.52 15.82 10.21
CA LEU A 126 20.72 15.45 8.82
C LEU A 126 20.24 16.56 7.89
N LYS A 127 21.10 16.93 6.94
CA LYS A 127 20.78 17.85 5.86
C LYS A 127 21.20 17.21 4.54
N LEU A 128 20.21 16.67 3.83
CA LEU A 128 20.44 16.05 2.53
C LEU A 128 20.71 17.14 1.48
N PRO A 129 21.73 17.00 0.62
CA PRO A 129 22.02 17.97 -0.44
C PRO A 129 20.92 18.05 -1.50
N SER A 130 20.24 16.94 -1.77
CA SER A 130 19.29 16.79 -2.88
C SER A 130 18.08 15.90 -2.54
N PRO A 131 17.32 16.16 -1.45
CA PRO A 131 16.21 15.30 -1.03
C PRO A 131 15.07 15.24 -2.06
N ASN A 132 14.92 16.29 -2.88
CA ASN A 132 13.91 16.34 -3.93
C ASN A 132 14.27 15.50 -5.18
N LYS A 133 15.48 14.95 -5.27
CA LYS A 133 15.88 14.06 -6.38
C LYS A 133 15.37 12.62 -6.21
N SER A 134 14.85 12.29 -5.03
CA SER A 134 14.29 10.98 -4.69
C SER A 134 12.89 11.17 -4.08
N HIS A 135 11.96 11.75 -4.85
CA HIS A 135 10.56 11.84 -4.42
C HIS A 135 9.99 10.45 -4.13
N HIS A 136 9.07 10.34 -3.16
CA HIS A 136 8.65 9.06 -2.58
C HIS A 136 8.25 8.01 -3.64
N ALA A 137 7.49 8.37 -4.68
CA ALA A 137 7.10 7.44 -5.74
C ALA A 137 8.32 6.83 -6.46
N LEU A 138 9.32 7.66 -6.79
CA LEU A 138 10.56 7.21 -7.42
C LEU A 138 11.42 6.39 -6.44
N ALA A 139 11.48 6.81 -5.17
CA ALA A 139 12.24 6.09 -4.15
C ALA A 139 11.69 4.68 -3.89
N GLY A 140 10.36 4.51 -3.88
CA GLY A 140 9.73 3.21 -3.74
C GLY A 140 10.00 2.31 -4.94
N GLU A 141 9.87 2.87 -6.14
CA GLU A 141 10.24 2.19 -7.39
C GLU A 141 11.71 1.72 -7.38
N THR A 142 12.63 2.58 -6.96
CA THR A 142 14.06 2.28 -6.87
C THR A 142 14.37 1.18 -5.87
N LEU A 143 13.82 1.24 -4.65
CA LEU A 143 14.05 0.21 -3.63
C LEU A 143 13.59 -1.17 -4.12
N LEU A 144 12.39 -1.26 -4.69
CA LEU A 144 11.87 -2.54 -5.20
C LEU A 144 12.70 -3.10 -6.35
N SER A 145 13.16 -2.22 -7.22
CA SER A 145 14.01 -2.64 -8.31
C SER A 145 15.41 -3.09 -7.86
N TRP A 146 16.00 -2.44 -6.84
CA TRP A 146 17.23 -2.93 -6.20
C TRP A 146 17.05 -4.31 -5.54
N TYR A 147 15.85 -4.59 -5.02
CA TYR A 147 15.50 -5.92 -4.51
C TYR A 147 15.23 -6.95 -5.62
N GLY A 148 15.13 -6.54 -6.88
CA GLY A 148 14.92 -7.40 -8.04
C GLY A 148 13.46 -7.61 -8.42
N VAL A 149 12.55 -6.76 -7.93
CA VAL A 149 11.13 -6.80 -8.33
C VAL A 149 11.05 -6.36 -9.80
N SER A 150 10.18 -7.01 -10.56
CA SER A 150 10.01 -6.74 -11.99
C SER A 150 9.33 -5.39 -12.26
N GLU A 151 9.61 -4.82 -13.44
CA GLU A 151 9.23 -3.45 -13.82
C GLU A 151 7.72 -3.20 -13.82
N ASP A 152 6.96 -4.21 -14.25
CA ASP A 152 5.51 -4.22 -14.24
C ASP A 152 4.89 -4.08 -12.84
N ILE A 153 5.58 -4.54 -11.78
CA ILE A 153 5.11 -4.39 -10.39
C ILE A 153 5.57 -3.06 -9.81
N HIS A 154 6.86 -2.73 -9.90
CA HIS A 154 7.36 -1.50 -9.27
C HIS A 154 6.85 -0.22 -9.94
N SER A 155 6.46 -0.27 -11.22
CA SER A 155 5.79 0.85 -11.90
C SER A 155 4.39 1.15 -11.34
N ILE A 156 3.65 0.13 -10.85
CA ILE A 156 2.37 0.34 -10.14
C ILE A 156 2.60 1.16 -8.87
N ILE A 157 3.69 0.86 -8.15
CA ILE A 157 4.09 1.58 -6.93
C ILE A 157 4.54 3.01 -7.25
N SER A 158 5.19 3.26 -8.38
CA SER A 158 5.47 4.63 -8.84
C SER A 158 4.19 5.40 -9.22
N GLY A 159 3.19 4.69 -9.75
CA GLY A 159 1.96 5.24 -10.33
C GLY A 159 0.83 5.55 -9.36
N HIS A 160 0.86 5.07 -8.11
CA HIS A 160 -0.28 5.22 -7.18
C HIS A 160 -0.57 6.67 -6.72
N HIS A 161 0.26 7.64 -7.12
CA HIS A 161 -0.04 9.08 -6.99
C HIS A 161 -0.44 9.75 -8.32
N GLY A 162 -0.82 8.97 -9.33
CA GLY A 162 -1.52 9.46 -10.52
C GLY A 162 -0.66 9.92 -11.69
N LYS A 163 0.66 9.68 -11.67
CA LYS A 163 1.55 10.00 -12.80
C LYS A 163 2.60 8.91 -13.04
N PRO A 164 2.32 7.93 -13.93
CA PRO A 164 3.37 7.12 -14.54
C PRO A 164 4.25 8.09 -15.31
N ALA A 165 5.54 8.13 -15.03
CA ALA A 165 6.44 8.98 -15.78
C ALA A 165 7.55 8.11 -16.37
N ASP A 166 7.89 8.41 -17.63
CA ASP A 166 9.03 7.84 -18.34
C ASP A 166 10.31 8.35 -17.66
N ARG A 167 10.65 7.68 -16.57
CA ARG A 167 11.67 8.08 -15.59
C ARG A 167 12.87 7.14 -15.60
N LYS A 168 13.04 6.30 -16.63
CA LYS A 168 14.16 5.36 -16.71
C LYS A 168 15.51 6.03 -16.41
N LYS A 169 15.73 7.22 -16.95
CA LYS A 169 16.93 8.03 -16.69
C LYS A 169 17.02 8.56 -15.25
N GLU A 170 15.91 8.97 -14.64
CA GLU A 170 15.88 9.46 -13.25
C GLU A 170 16.10 8.31 -12.26
N TYR A 171 15.54 7.14 -12.59
CA TYR A 171 15.69 5.87 -11.88
C TYR A 171 17.14 5.38 -11.93
N GLU A 172 17.77 5.33 -13.11
CA GLU A 172 19.17 4.92 -13.29
C GLU A 172 20.16 5.81 -12.53
N GLN A 173 19.78 7.06 -12.23
CA GLN A 173 20.59 8.03 -11.49
C GLN A 173 20.45 7.92 -9.97
N GLN A 174 19.52 7.10 -9.44
CA GLN A 174 19.27 7.07 -8.00
C GLN A 174 20.45 6.55 -7.17
N SER A 175 21.34 5.75 -7.77
CA SER A 175 22.61 5.35 -7.17
C SER A 175 23.55 6.52 -6.87
N SER A 176 23.31 7.70 -7.44
CA SER A 176 24.06 8.94 -7.13
C SER A 176 23.48 9.70 -5.93
N TYR A 177 22.39 9.22 -5.33
CA TYR A 177 21.71 9.87 -4.20
C TYR A 177 21.52 8.91 -3.02
N LEU A 178 22.48 8.03 -2.76
CA LEU A 178 22.39 7.00 -1.70
C LEU A 178 22.07 7.58 -0.32
N GLU A 179 22.57 8.78 0.00
CA GLU A 179 22.24 9.46 1.27
C GLU A 179 20.72 9.68 1.45
N ASN A 180 19.96 9.84 0.36
CA ASN A 180 18.50 9.98 0.43
C ASN A 180 17.81 8.68 0.91
N TYR A 181 18.45 7.54 0.69
CA TYR A 181 17.94 6.20 1.06
C TYR A 181 18.55 5.68 2.35
N PHE A 182 19.80 6.06 2.66
CA PHE A 182 20.61 5.39 3.70
C PHE A 182 21.35 6.35 4.66
N GLN A 183 21.12 7.67 4.56
CA GLN A 183 21.80 8.78 5.26
C GLN A 183 23.28 8.97 4.91
N GLU A 184 23.99 7.90 4.56
CA GLU A 184 25.40 7.90 4.19
C GLU A 184 25.61 7.11 2.90
N GLU A 185 26.72 7.34 2.20
CA GLU A 185 27.02 6.63 0.94
C GLU A 185 27.73 5.28 1.16
N SER A 186 28.45 5.14 2.29
CA SER A 186 29.26 3.95 2.57
C SER A 186 28.39 2.80 3.08
N SER A 187 28.30 1.71 2.30
CA SER A 187 27.58 0.49 2.70
C SER A 187 28.17 -0.24 3.91
N ASN A 188 29.40 0.11 4.31
CA ASN A 188 30.03 -0.40 5.52
C ASN A 188 29.65 0.41 6.78
N SER A 189 28.95 1.53 6.61
CA SER A 189 28.46 2.31 7.75
C SER A 189 27.35 1.58 8.48
N PHE A 190 27.38 1.67 9.81
CA PHE A 190 26.29 1.18 10.65
C PHE A 190 24.95 1.82 10.29
N ILE A 191 24.93 3.12 9.97
CA ILE A 191 23.67 3.82 9.65
C ILE A 191 23.13 3.39 8.30
N TYR A 192 24.00 3.19 7.31
CA TYR A 192 23.59 2.65 6.01
C TYR A 192 22.90 1.30 6.20
N GLN A 193 23.57 0.39 6.89
CA GLN A 193 23.08 -0.97 7.15
C GLN A 193 21.78 -0.96 7.95
N LYS A 194 21.61 0.02 8.86
CA LYS A 194 20.37 0.13 9.63
C LYS A 194 19.17 0.51 8.77
N TRP A 195 19.33 1.42 7.81
CA TRP A 195 18.28 1.73 6.85
C TRP A 195 17.99 0.58 5.90
N GLU A 196 19.04 -0.03 5.35
CA GLU A 196 18.92 -1.18 4.47
C GLU A 196 18.18 -2.33 5.15
N GLU A 197 18.52 -2.65 6.40
CA GLU A 197 17.86 -3.66 7.23
C GLU A 197 16.36 -3.36 7.35
N VAL A 198 15.99 -2.15 7.80
CA VAL A 198 14.58 -1.80 8.03
C VAL A 198 13.76 -1.78 6.74
N GLN A 199 14.33 -1.30 5.63
CA GLN A 199 13.66 -1.32 4.33
C GLN A 199 13.47 -2.76 3.83
N TYR A 200 14.49 -3.61 4.02
CA TYR A 200 14.42 -5.02 3.62
C TYR A 200 13.44 -5.82 4.50
N GLU A 201 13.37 -5.53 5.80
CA GLU A 201 12.37 -6.09 6.72
C GLU A 201 10.94 -5.80 6.25
N ILE A 202 10.64 -4.56 5.83
CA ILE A 202 9.34 -4.20 5.24
C ILE A 202 9.07 -5.03 3.98
N PHE A 203 10.06 -5.14 3.10
CA PHE A 203 9.92 -5.92 1.86
C PHE A 203 9.66 -7.41 2.13
N GLN A 204 10.41 -8.01 3.07
CA GLN A 204 10.23 -9.40 3.48
C GLN A 204 8.87 -9.64 4.14
N TRP A 205 8.45 -8.72 5.02
CA TRP A 205 7.12 -8.76 5.61
C TRP A 205 6.03 -8.68 4.54
N ALA A 206 6.16 -7.81 3.53
CA ALA A 206 5.18 -7.68 2.46
C ALA A 206 5.05 -8.96 1.63
N LEU A 207 6.17 -9.63 1.31
CA LEU A 207 6.16 -10.93 0.64
C LEU A 207 5.47 -11.99 1.50
N GLN A 208 5.93 -12.17 2.75
CA GLN A 208 5.45 -13.22 3.64
C GLN A 208 3.98 -13.07 4.02
N SER A 209 3.57 -11.86 4.41
CA SER A 209 2.17 -11.54 4.73
C SER A 209 1.26 -11.82 3.55
N SER A 210 1.74 -11.59 2.32
CA SER A 210 0.98 -11.80 1.09
C SER A 210 1.05 -13.22 0.53
N GLY A 211 1.80 -14.13 1.17
CA GLY A 211 1.88 -15.54 0.79
C GLY A 211 2.95 -15.88 -0.26
N PHE A 212 3.90 -14.97 -0.51
CA PHE A 212 5.08 -15.22 -1.34
C PHE A 212 6.27 -15.63 -0.46
N VAL A 213 7.01 -16.65 -0.88
CA VAL A 213 8.22 -17.11 -0.16
C VAL A 213 9.45 -16.43 -0.72
N HIS A 214 9.50 -16.30 -2.05
CA HIS A 214 10.60 -15.69 -2.78
C HIS A 214 10.10 -14.62 -3.74
N ILE A 215 10.99 -13.70 -4.10
CA ILE A 215 10.69 -12.66 -5.08
C ILE A 215 10.27 -13.23 -6.44
N ASN A 216 10.86 -14.36 -6.84
CA ASN A 216 10.54 -15.05 -8.09
C ASN A 216 9.14 -15.70 -8.08
N ASP A 217 8.45 -15.73 -6.94
CA ASP A 217 7.07 -16.21 -6.86
C ASP A 217 6.04 -15.12 -7.26
N LEU A 218 6.49 -13.86 -7.39
CA LEU A 218 5.69 -12.75 -7.91
C LEU A 218 5.39 -13.00 -9.40
N PRO A 219 4.13 -12.84 -9.85
CA PRO A 219 3.77 -13.02 -11.25
C PRO A 219 4.20 -11.82 -12.09
N GLU A 220 4.38 -12.03 -13.39
CA GLU A 220 4.42 -10.92 -14.35
C GLU A 220 2.99 -10.48 -14.69
N ILE A 221 2.81 -9.21 -15.04
CA ILE A 221 1.54 -8.54 -15.24
C ILE A 221 1.56 -7.78 -16.57
N THR A 222 0.60 -8.07 -17.43
CA THR A 222 0.38 -7.27 -18.64
C THR A 222 0.03 -5.81 -18.32
N GLN A 223 0.28 -4.88 -19.24
CA GLN A 223 0.03 -3.44 -19.02
C GLN A 223 -1.44 -3.13 -18.64
N SER A 224 -2.41 -3.84 -19.23
CA SER A 224 -3.83 -3.68 -18.88
C SER A 224 -4.11 -4.10 -17.43
N GLY A 225 -3.47 -5.17 -16.96
CA GLY A 225 -3.52 -5.60 -15.56
C GLY A 225 -2.95 -4.54 -14.62
N GLN A 226 -1.79 -3.96 -14.97
CA GLN A 226 -1.13 -2.92 -14.18
C GLN A 226 -2.05 -1.70 -13.95
N VAL A 227 -2.81 -1.28 -14.97
CA VAL A 227 -3.76 -0.16 -14.86
C VAL A 227 -4.87 -0.45 -13.84
N ILE A 228 -5.47 -1.65 -13.91
CA ILE A 228 -6.57 -2.02 -13.00
C ILE A 228 -6.03 -2.17 -11.57
N LEU A 229 -4.87 -2.83 -11.41
CA LEU A 229 -4.20 -2.99 -10.12
C LEU A 229 -3.78 -1.66 -9.50
N SER A 230 -3.32 -0.70 -10.31
CA SER A 230 -3.01 0.66 -9.86
C SER A 230 -4.27 1.34 -9.30
N GLY A 231 -5.40 1.25 -10.01
CA GLY A 231 -6.67 1.79 -9.54
C GLY A 231 -7.14 1.16 -8.22
N LEU A 232 -6.98 -0.16 -8.08
CA LEU A 232 -7.30 -0.87 -6.84
C LEU A 232 -6.39 -0.42 -5.70
N LEU A 233 -5.09 -0.31 -5.93
CA LEU A 233 -4.12 0.12 -4.92
C LEU A 233 -4.40 1.55 -4.44
N ILE A 234 -4.71 2.46 -5.36
CA ILE A 234 -5.12 3.84 -5.04
C ILE A 234 -6.34 3.84 -4.12
N MET A 235 -7.36 3.03 -4.44
CA MET A 235 -8.54 2.90 -3.60
C MET A 235 -8.21 2.34 -2.21
N SER A 236 -7.33 1.33 -2.15
CA SER A 236 -6.89 0.77 -0.88
C SER A 236 -6.20 1.81 0.01
N ASP A 237 -5.23 2.54 -0.54
CA ASP A 237 -4.53 3.60 0.19
C ASP A 237 -5.52 4.68 0.63
N TRP A 238 -6.37 5.20 -0.26
CA TRP A 238 -7.35 6.24 0.11
C TRP A 238 -8.27 5.85 1.27
N ILE A 239 -8.70 4.58 1.32
CA ILE A 239 -9.55 4.07 2.39
C ILE A 239 -8.75 3.94 3.69
N ALA A 240 -7.57 3.30 3.65
CA ALA A 240 -6.67 3.14 4.79
C ALA A 240 -6.14 4.50 5.30
N SER A 241 -6.12 5.49 4.42
CA SER A 241 -5.66 6.84 4.68
C SER A 241 -6.70 7.74 5.36
N ASN A 242 -7.98 7.33 5.38
CA ASN A 242 -9.05 8.15 5.93
C ASN A 242 -9.12 8.04 7.46
N GLU A 243 -8.82 9.14 8.15
CA GLU A 243 -8.77 9.21 9.63
C GLU A 243 -10.11 8.92 10.32
N GLU A 244 -11.25 9.05 9.63
CA GLU A 244 -12.54 8.65 10.19
C GLU A 244 -12.67 7.13 10.27
N PHE A 245 -12.06 6.40 9.34
CA PHE A 245 -12.07 4.94 9.27
C PHE A 245 -10.91 4.36 10.06
N PHE A 246 -9.70 4.85 9.79
CA PHE A 246 -8.43 4.42 10.35
C PHE A 246 -7.75 5.61 11.05
N PRO A 247 -8.09 5.87 12.32
CA PRO A 247 -7.58 7.04 13.04
C PRO A 247 -6.07 6.96 13.26
N LEU A 248 -5.45 8.13 13.36
CA LEU A 248 -4.08 8.29 13.85
C LEU A 248 -3.99 7.93 15.33
N LEU A 249 -2.79 7.58 15.76
CA LEU A 249 -2.46 7.27 17.14
C LEU A 249 -1.91 8.51 17.87
N PRO A 250 -2.12 8.63 19.18
CA PRO A 250 -1.31 9.49 20.05
C PRO A 250 0.19 9.26 19.83
N ILE A 251 1.00 10.31 19.94
CA ILE A 251 2.43 10.23 19.66
C ILE A 251 3.16 9.19 20.51
N ASP A 252 2.70 8.93 21.73
CA ASP A 252 3.26 7.97 22.68
C ASP A 252 2.91 6.51 22.38
N GLU A 253 1.94 6.25 21.50
CA GLU A 253 1.56 4.91 21.05
C GLU A 253 2.34 4.51 19.78
N LEU A 254 2.99 3.34 19.81
CA LEU A 254 3.79 2.81 18.69
C LEU A 254 3.06 1.80 17.82
N GLU A 255 1.98 1.22 18.32
CA GLU A 255 1.22 0.19 17.65
C GLU A 255 -0.22 0.20 18.16
N THR A 256 -1.13 -0.36 17.37
CA THR A 256 -2.50 -0.58 17.84
C THR A 256 -2.56 -1.90 18.60
N GLU A 257 -3.11 -1.88 19.82
CA GLU A 257 -3.24 -3.06 20.68
C GLU A 257 -4.04 -4.20 20.02
N ASP A 258 -5.11 -3.86 19.30
CA ASP A 258 -6.00 -4.82 18.63
C ASP A 258 -6.15 -4.49 17.13
N GLN A 259 -5.32 -5.15 16.32
CA GLN A 259 -5.31 -5.02 14.86
C GLN A 259 -6.62 -5.50 14.22
N GLU A 260 -7.26 -6.52 14.78
CA GLU A 260 -8.53 -7.04 14.25
C GLU A 260 -9.66 -6.06 14.51
N ALA A 261 -9.75 -5.50 15.72
CA ALA A 261 -10.73 -4.48 16.05
C ALA A 261 -10.54 -3.21 15.23
N ARG A 262 -9.29 -2.74 15.06
CA ARG A 262 -8.98 -1.59 14.20
C ARG A 262 -9.50 -1.80 12.79
N PHE A 263 -9.10 -2.91 12.17
CA PHE A 263 -9.51 -3.21 10.80
C PHE A 263 -11.03 -3.38 10.68
N ALA A 264 -11.65 -4.16 11.56
CA ALA A 264 -13.10 -4.40 11.53
C ALA A 264 -13.90 -3.09 11.66
N ASN A 265 -13.47 -2.18 12.54
CA ASN A 265 -14.11 -0.89 12.72
C ASN A 265 -13.93 0.02 11.50
N GLY A 266 -12.71 0.12 10.95
CA GLY A 266 -12.42 0.92 9.77
C GLY A 266 -13.21 0.41 8.55
N TRP A 267 -13.16 -0.89 8.30
CA TRP A 267 -13.89 -1.52 7.21
C TRP A 267 -15.41 -1.33 7.34
N LYS A 268 -15.97 -1.53 8.55
CA LYS A 268 -17.41 -1.34 8.81
C LYS A 268 -17.86 0.09 8.54
N LYS A 269 -17.03 1.09 8.82
CA LYS A 269 -17.36 2.50 8.55
C LYS A 269 -17.38 2.81 7.06
N TRP A 270 -16.45 2.24 6.29
CA TRP A 270 -16.37 2.45 4.85
C TRP A 270 -17.39 1.60 4.05
N PHE A 271 -17.43 0.29 4.28
CA PHE A 271 -18.18 -0.66 3.47
C PHE A 271 -19.69 -0.53 3.66
N LYS A 272 -20.43 -0.30 2.57
CA LYS A 272 -21.89 -0.07 2.61
C LYS A 272 -22.71 -1.19 1.96
N SER A 273 -22.27 -1.68 0.80
CA SER A 273 -23.01 -2.66 0.02
C SER A 273 -22.05 -3.51 -0.80
N LEU A 274 -22.46 -4.76 -1.06
CA LEU A 274 -21.79 -5.61 -2.03
C LEU A 274 -21.95 -5.04 -3.45
N PRO A 275 -21.03 -5.38 -4.36
CA PRO A 275 -21.13 -5.10 -5.77
C PRO A 275 -22.46 -5.60 -6.32
N TRP A 276 -22.96 -4.89 -7.31
CA TRP A 276 -24.11 -5.38 -8.05
C TRP A 276 -23.72 -6.65 -8.81
N GLU A 277 -24.38 -7.76 -8.51
CA GLU A 277 -24.30 -8.99 -9.28
C GLU A 277 -25.51 -9.10 -10.18
N GLU A 278 -25.27 -9.31 -11.48
CA GLU A 278 -26.34 -9.59 -12.42
C GLU A 278 -26.94 -10.96 -12.11
N LYS A 279 -28.25 -11.01 -11.86
CA LYS A 279 -28.95 -12.29 -11.90
C LYS A 279 -28.95 -12.75 -13.36
N LEU A 280 -28.42 -13.94 -13.63
CA LEU A 280 -28.53 -14.57 -14.94
C LEU A 280 -30.02 -14.76 -15.24
N TYR A 281 -30.55 -13.99 -16.20
CA TYR A 281 -31.87 -14.23 -16.77
C TYR A 281 -31.68 -15.14 -17.97
N SER A 282 -32.45 -16.22 -18.02
CA SER A 282 -32.39 -17.20 -19.10
C SER A 282 -32.83 -16.61 -20.44
N GLU A 283 -33.71 -15.60 -20.44
CA GLU A 283 -34.29 -15.03 -21.65
C GLU A 283 -34.07 -13.50 -21.75
N PRO A 284 -33.29 -13.00 -22.72
CA PRO A 284 -33.04 -11.57 -22.92
C PRO A 284 -34.30 -10.72 -23.12
N GLU A 285 -35.34 -11.30 -23.72
CA GLU A 285 -36.62 -10.64 -24.01
C GLU A 285 -37.46 -10.41 -22.74
N GLU A 286 -37.41 -11.35 -21.79
CA GLU A 286 -38.03 -11.20 -20.47
C GLU A 286 -37.31 -10.11 -19.66
N LEU A 287 -35.98 -10.08 -19.71
CA LEU A 287 -35.19 -9.02 -19.07
C LEU A 287 -35.58 -7.65 -19.63
N TYR A 288 -35.64 -7.53 -20.97
CA TYR A 288 -36.01 -6.30 -21.65
C TYR A 288 -37.41 -5.85 -21.23
N THR A 289 -38.40 -6.74 -21.30
CA THR A 289 -39.78 -6.44 -20.92
C THR A 289 -39.91 -6.06 -19.45
N LYS A 290 -39.21 -6.77 -18.54
CA LYS A 290 -39.23 -6.46 -17.11
C LYS A 290 -38.56 -5.12 -16.79
N ARG A 291 -37.49 -4.76 -17.52
CA ARG A 291 -36.73 -3.54 -17.29
C ARG A 291 -37.39 -2.30 -17.88
N PHE A 292 -38.02 -2.44 -19.04
CA PHE A 292 -38.55 -1.31 -19.81
C PHE A 292 -40.08 -1.27 -19.87
N GLY A 293 -40.78 -2.35 -19.50
CA GLY A 293 -42.24 -2.44 -19.49
C GLY A 293 -42.87 -2.74 -20.85
N PHE A 294 -42.08 -3.09 -21.86
CA PHE A 294 -42.54 -3.41 -23.22
C PHE A 294 -41.56 -4.34 -23.93
N SER A 295 -42.01 -5.06 -24.95
CA SER A 295 -41.26 -6.16 -25.58
C SER A 295 -40.33 -5.75 -26.73
N ALA A 296 -40.45 -4.53 -27.27
CA ALA A 296 -39.55 -4.04 -28.34
C ALA A 296 -39.46 -2.49 -28.39
N PRO A 297 -38.29 -1.91 -28.76
CA PRO A 297 -38.16 -0.48 -28.98
C PRO A 297 -39.11 -0.02 -30.11
N GLY A 298 -40.05 0.90 -29.79
CA GLY A 298 -40.99 1.45 -30.76
C GLY A 298 -42.47 1.46 -30.35
N MET A 299 -42.82 0.89 -29.18
CA MET A 299 -44.19 0.96 -28.65
C MET A 299 -44.57 2.28 -27.94
N TYR A 300 -43.73 3.31 -28.02
CA TYR A 300 -44.17 4.69 -27.75
C TYR A 300 -44.86 5.23 -29.02
N ARG A 301 -46.06 4.74 -29.32
CA ARG A 301 -46.98 5.53 -30.14
C ARG A 301 -47.41 6.72 -29.29
N LYS A 302 -46.88 7.89 -29.62
CA LYS A 302 -47.46 9.18 -29.20
C LYS A 302 -48.97 9.11 -29.50
N ASN A 303 -49.77 9.39 -28.46
CA ASN A 303 -51.17 9.77 -28.64
C ASN A 303 -51.27 11.01 -29.53
#